data_AF-A0AAD7IDT5-F1
#
_entry.id   AF-A0AAD7IDT5-F1
#
_cell.length_a   1.000
_cell.length_b   1.000
_cell.length_c   1.000
_cell.angle_alpha   90.00
_cell.angle_beta   90.00
_cell.angle_gamma   90.00
#
_symmetry.space_group_name_H-M   'P 1'
#
loop_
_entity.id
_entity.type
_entity.pdbx_description
1 polymer ?
#
loop_
_entity_poly.entity_id
_entity_poly.type
_entity_poly.pdbx_seq_one_letter_code
_entity_poly.pdbx_strand_id
1 'polypeptide(L)'
;MINRDGWNKWVNDGYTVLEGCGGGAGWDNAVTLWTELERLYRFETSSSALPTKGRPAAVGAWTKCGRQPAKPPKFELQQFVNDWEVWWSALAPAWRQRDKDGQLVQGGDGPWGVLVHPGANGFLMVMLGLAWWRQKEGVASLRWVNAVKDVEWVLSGLLAEAKTK
;
A
#
# COMPACT_ATOMS: atom_id res chain seq x y z
N MET A 1 -1.11 -20.51 1.22
CA MET A 1 -2.44 -19.98 0.88
C MET A 1 -2.84 -19.01 2.00
N ILE A 2 -3.31 -17.80 1.66
CA ILE A 2 -3.65 -16.78 2.66
C ILE A 2 -4.88 -17.20 3.46
N ASN A 3 -4.80 -17.10 4.79
CA ASN A 3 -5.92 -17.36 5.69
C ASN A 3 -6.92 -16.19 5.60
N ARG A 4 -8.17 -16.48 5.18
CA ARG A 4 -9.27 -15.50 5.04
C ARG A 4 -10.23 -15.46 6.23
N ASP A 5 -9.98 -16.22 7.29
CA ASP A 5 -10.84 -16.30 8.47
C ASP A 5 -10.98 -14.92 9.14
N GLY A 6 -12.21 -14.54 9.46
CA GLY A 6 -12.53 -13.29 10.15
C GLY A 6 -12.52 -12.04 9.26
N TRP A 7 -12.28 -12.18 7.94
CA TRP A 7 -12.29 -11.04 7.04
C TRP A 7 -13.70 -10.44 6.91
N ASN A 8 -13.79 -9.13 7.12
CA ASN A 8 -15.00 -8.37 6.82
C ASN A 8 -15.02 -7.97 5.32
N LYS A 9 -16.07 -7.23 4.93
CA LYS A 9 -16.29 -6.84 3.52
C LYS A 9 -15.12 -6.07 2.91
N TRP A 10 -14.55 -5.10 3.63
CA TRP A 10 -13.53 -4.22 3.05
C TRP A 10 -12.21 -4.95 2.81
N VAL A 11 -11.85 -5.91 3.67
CA VAL A 11 -10.66 -6.75 3.49
C VAL A 11 -10.84 -7.65 2.28
N ASN A 12 -12.00 -8.32 2.15
CA ASN A 12 -12.31 -9.17 1.00
C ASN A 12 -12.26 -8.36 -0.31
N ASP A 13 -12.95 -7.23 -0.36
CA ASP A 13 -12.99 -6.36 -1.54
C ASP A 13 -11.59 -5.88 -1.94
N GLY A 14 -10.81 -5.40 -0.95
CA GLY A 14 -9.44 -4.96 -1.16
C GLY A 14 -8.56 -6.09 -1.70
N TYR A 15 -8.58 -7.23 -1.01
CA TYR A 15 -7.80 -8.40 -1.39
C TYR A 15 -8.15 -8.92 -2.78
N THR A 16 -9.42 -8.92 -3.21
CA THR A 16 -9.80 -9.28 -4.58
C THR A 16 -9.06 -8.45 -5.63
N VAL A 17 -8.85 -7.15 -5.38
CA VAL A 17 -8.07 -6.31 -6.29
C VAL A 17 -6.59 -6.68 -6.23
N LEU A 18 -6.04 -6.91 -5.04
CA LEU A 18 -4.62 -7.23 -4.86
C LEU A 18 -4.23 -8.59 -5.44
N GLU A 19 -5.09 -9.61 -5.29
CA GLU A 19 -4.92 -10.95 -5.86
C GLU A 19 -4.93 -10.90 -7.39
N GLY A 20 -5.78 -10.04 -7.98
CA GLY A 20 -5.85 -9.82 -9.44
C GLY A 20 -4.67 -9.03 -10.03
N CYS A 21 -3.68 -8.61 -9.24
CA CYS A 21 -2.55 -7.82 -9.72
C CYS A 21 -1.52 -8.67 -10.51
N GLY A 22 -1.33 -9.95 -10.16
CA GLY A 22 -0.35 -10.82 -10.82
C GLY A 22 1.10 -10.32 -10.72
N GLY A 23 1.48 -9.80 -9.55
CA GLY A 23 2.74 -9.08 -9.34
C GLY A 23 3.99 -9.93 -9.08
N GLY A 24 3.85 -11.26 -9.03
CA GLY A 24 4.95 -12.19 -8.72
C GLY A 24 5.31 -12.21 -7.22
N ALA A 25 6.39 -12.93 -6.89
CA ALA A 25 6.69 -13.31 -5.50
C ALA A 25 6.82 -12.13 -4.52
N GLY A 26 7.46 -11.03 -4.91
CA GLY A 26 7.60 -9.86 -4.03
C GLY A 26 6.26 -9.20 -3.71
N TRP A 27 5.38 -9.12 -4.72
CA TRP A 27 4.01 -8.64 -4.52
C TRP A 27 3.19 -9.57 -3.63
N ASP A 28 3.26 -10.87 -3.88
CA ASP A 28 2.54 -11.87 -3.09
C ASP A 28 2.99 -11.85 -1.62
N ASN A 29 4.29 -11.60 -1.38
CA ASN A 29 4.82 -11.41 -0.04
C ASN A 29 4.27 -10.12 0.61
N ALA A 30 4.27 -8.99 -0.11
CA ALA A 30 3.68 -7.75 0.38
C ALA A 30 2.19 -7.89 0.71
N VAL A 31 1.42 -8.60 -0.12
CA VAL A 31 0.01 -8.91 0.16
C VAL A 31 -0.13 -9.77 1.41
N THR A 32 0.72 -10.79 1.57
CA THR A 32 0.74 -11.64 2.77
C THR A 32 1.01 -10.82 4.02
N LEU A 33 2.08 -10.02 4.03
CA LEU A 33 2.44 -9.15 5.15
C LEU A 33 1.32 -8.17 5.51
N TRP A 34 0.68 -7.57 4.50
CA TRP A 34 -0.48 -6.70 4.73
C TRP A 34 -1.64 -7.45 5.40
N THR A 35 -2.00 -8.65 4.91
CA THR A 35 -3.09 -9.43 5.53
C THR A 35 -2.78 -9.86 6.97
N GLU A 36 -1.52 -10.18 7.29
CA GLU A 36 -1.10 -10.50 8.65
C GLU A 36 -1.14 -9.27 9.56
N LEU A 37 -0.71 -8.11 9.05
CA LEU A 37 -0.75 -6.85 9.78
C LEU A 37 -2.19 -6.48 10.14
N GLU A 38 -3.11 -6.49 9.17
CA GLU A 38 -4.52 -6.18 9.43
C GLU A 38 -5.17 -7.22 10.37
N ARG A 39 -4.71 -8.48 10.33
CA ARG A 39 -5.18 -9.52 11.25
C ARG A 39 -4.76 -9.23 12.70
N LEU A 40 -3.55 -8.74 12.95
CA LEU A 40 -3.12 -8.31 14.29
C LEU A 40 -4.02 -7.18 14.81
N TYR A 41 -4.45 -6.29 13.93
CA TYR A 41 -5.42 -5.24 14.24
C TYR A 41 -6.89 -5.70 14.16
N ARG A 42 -7.15 -7.01 14.10
CA ARG A 42 -8.49 -7.61 14.07
C ARG A 42 -9.39 -7.08 12.94
N PHE A 43 -8.77 -6.63 11.85
CA PHE A 43 -9.44 -6.00 10.71
C PHE A 43 -10.26 -4.74 11.07
N GLU A 44 -9.94 -4.12 12.21
CA GLU A 44 -10.55 -2.86 12.64
C GLU A 44 -10.10 -1.71 11.75
N THR A 45 -11.00 -0.76 11.53
CA THR A 45 -10.66 0.48 10.82
C THR A 45 -10.49 1.58 11.83
N SER A 46 -9.28 2.13 11.87
CA SER A 46 -8.97 3.29 12.69
C SER A 46 -9.80 4.50 12.25
N SER A 47 -10.06 5.41 13.19
CA SER A 47 -10.71 6.69 12.92
C SER A 47 -9.80 7.67 12.15
N SER A 48 -8.49 7.39 12.13
CA SER A 48 -7.50 8.12 11.36
C SER A 48 -7.24 7.43 10.01
N ALA A 49 -6.63 8.15 9.08
CA ALA A 49 -6.28 7.64 7.76
C ALA A 49 -4.89 8.15 7.38
N LEU A 50 -4.26 7.49 6.40
CA LEU A 50 -3.05 8.02 5.81
C LEU A 50 -3.31 9.44 5.27
N PRO A 51 -2.35 10.37 5.44
CA PRO A 51 -2.42 11.70 4.86
C PRO A 51 -2.83 11.67 3.38
N THR A 52 -3.85 12.45 3.04
CA THR A 52 -4.40 12.49 1.66
C THR A 52 -3.72 13.53 0.79
N LYS A 53 -2.87 14.40 1.36
CA LYS A 53 -2.14 15.43 0.62
C LYS A 53 -1.18 14.76 -0.38
N GLY A 54 -1.28 15.14 -1.65
CA GLY A 54 -0.46 14.57 -2.73
C GLY A 54 -0.89 13.18 -3.20
N ARG A 55 -1.91 12.55 -2.58
CA ARG A 55 -2.42 11.23 -3.00
C ARG A 55 -2.93 11.27 -4.43
N PRO A 56 -2.62 10.27 -5.29
CA PRO A 56 -3.16 10.21 -6.64
C PRO A 56 -4.68 10.35 -6.67
N ALA A 57 -5.20 11.23 -7.55
CA ALA A 57 -6.62 11.54 -7.62
C ALA A 57 -7.49 10.29 -7.84
N ALA A 58 -6.97 9.32 -8.59
CA ALA A 58 -7.59 8.03 -8.85
C ALA A 58 -7.90 7.23 -7.57
N VAL A 59 -6.99 7.23 -6.59
CA VAL A 59 -7.21 6.58 -5.28
C VAL A 59 -8.37 7.26 -4.55
N GLY A 60 -8.36 8.60 -4.49
CA GLY A 60 -9.43 9.37 -3.86
C GLY A 60 -10.79 9.20 -4.55
N ALA A 61 -10.82 9.17 -5.88
CA ALA A 61 -12.04 8.96 -6.65
C ALA A 61 -12.64 7.56 -6.39
N TRP A 62 -11.80 6.52 -6.37
CA TRP A 62 -12.26 5.16 -6.09
C TRP A 62 -12.85 5.01 -4.68
N THR A 63 -12.24 5.66 -3.68
CA THR A 63 -12.79 5.74 -2.32
C THR A 63 -14.19 6.35 -2.31
N LYS A 64 -14.42 7.43 -3.07
CA LYS A 64 -15.73 8.11 -3.18
C LYS A 64 -16.78 7.27 -3.92
N CYS A 65 -16.36 6.43 -4.85
CA CYS A 65 -17.24 5.50 -5.60
C CYS A 65 -17.57 4.22 -4.83
N GLY A 66 -17.37 4.19 -3.52
CA GLY A 66 -17.74 3.05 -2.67
C GLY A 66 -16.78 1.87 -2.73
N ARG A 67 -15.54 2.07 -3.19
CA ARG A 67 -14.47 1.05 -3.16
C ARG A 67 -14.84 -0.24 -3.91
N GLN A 68 -15.53 -0.13 -5.05
CA GLN A 68 -15.99 -1.29 -5.81
C GLN A 68 -14.81 -1.98 -6.51
N PRO A 69 -14.47 -3.25 -6.19
CA PRO A 69 -13.33 -3.96 -6.80
C PRO A 69 -13.45 -4.05 -8.33
N ALA A 70 -14.67 -4.28 -8.82
CA ALA A 70 -14.97 -4.40 -10.24
C ALA A 70 -14.91 -3.07 -11.03
N LYS A 71 -14.64 -1.94 -10.36
CA LYS A 71 -14.58 -0.61 -11.00
C LYS A 71 -13.29 0.11 -10.64
N PRO A 72 -12.13 -0.29 -11.19
CA PRO A 72 -10.89 0.44 -10.98
C PRO A 72 -11.01 1.88 -11.50
N PRO A 73 -10.29 2.84 -10.89
CA PRO A 73 -10.32 4.23 -11.34
C PRO A 73 -9.66 4.37 -12.72
N LYS A 74 -10.12 5.36 -13.50
CA LYS A 74 -9.45 5.76 -14.74
C LYS A 74 -8.36 6.78 -14.42
N PHE A 75 -7.18 6.61 -15.02
CA PHE A 75 -6.05 7.52 -14.90
C PHE A 75 -5.09 7.40 -16.09
N GLU A 76 -4.29 8.44 -16.28
CA GLU A 76 -3.11 8.43 -17.14
C GLU A 76 -1.94 7.86 -16.33
N LEU A 77 -1.22 6.91 -16.92
CA LEU A 77 -0.26 6.08 -16.21
C LEU A 77 0.93 6.91 -15.71
N GLN A 78 1.56 7.71 -16.57
CA GLN A 78 2.79 8.43 -16.21
C GLN A 78 2.57 9.42 -15.06
N GLN A 79 1.48 10.18 -15.11
CA GLN A 79 1.06 11.09 -14.06
C GLN A 79 0.74 10.32 -12.77
N PHE A 80 0.00 9.21 -12.87
CA PHE A 80 -0.34 8.40 -11.70
C PHE A 80 0.91 7.87 -10.99
N VAL A 81 1.89 7.37 -11.74
CA VAL A 81 3.14 6.86 -11.17
C VAL A 81 3.89 7.95 -10.44
N ASN A 82 4.04 9.13 -11.06
CA ASN A 82 4.72 10.26 -10.45
C ASN A 82 4.00 10.72 -9.17
N ASP A 83 2.67 10.85 -9.22
CA ASP A 83 1.87 11.21 -8.05
C ASP A 83 1.99 10.17 -6.94
N TRP A 84 2.01 8.87 -7.30
CA TRP A 84 2.10 7.79 -6.32
C TRP A 84 3.46 7.80 -5.62
N GLU A 85 4.56 7.96 -6.36
CA GLU A 85 5.90 8.03 -5.78
C GLU A 85 6.07 9.26 -4.88
N VAL A 86 5.58 10.43 -5.32
CA VAL A 86 5.59 11.66 -4.50
C VAL A 86 4.77 11.47 -3.23
N TRP A 87 3.59 10.87 -3.33
CA TRP A 87 2.74 10.59 -2.17
C TRP A 87 3.40 9.60 -1.20
N TRP A 88 3.92 8.48 -1.70
CA TRP A 88 4.63 7.50 -0.89
C TRP A 88 5.84 8.11 -0.19
N SER A 89 6.61 8.92 -0.91
CA SER A 89 7.74 9.68 -0.39
C SER A 89 7.35 10.66 0.72
N ALA A 90 6.15 11.26 0.66
CA ALA A 90 5.64 12.17 1.67
C ALA A 90 5.04 11.47 2.89
N LEU A 91 4.60 10.21 2.76
CA LEU A 91 4.14 9.38 3.87
C LEU A 91 5.30 8.85 4.73
N ALA A 92 6.48 8.69 4.14
CA ALA A 92 7.64 8.15 4.81
C ALA A 92 7.99 8.92 6.11
N PRO A 93 8.29 8.20 7.20
CA PRO A 93 8.82 8.82 8.40
C PRO A 93 10.06 9.67 8.12
N ALA A 94 10.24 10.76 8.88
CA ALA A 94 11.36 11.69 8.70
C ALA A 94 12.74 11.04 8.89
N TRP A 95 12.82 9.94 9.63
CA TRP A 95 14.06 9.20 9.85
C TRP A 95 14.50 8.36 8.64
N ARG A 96 13.62 8.15 7.64
CA ARG A 96 13.95 7.37 6.46
C ARG A 96 15.03 8.06 5.62
N GLN A 97 15.99 7.26 5.17
CA GLN A 97 17.07 7.73 4.32
C GLN A 97 16.57 8.08 2.92
N ARG A 98 17.22 9.08 2.33
CA ARG A 98 17.01 9.53 0.96
C ARG A 98 18.34 9.57 0.23
N ASP A 99 18.33 9.26 -1.06
CA ASP A 99 19.50 9.45 -1.89
C ASP A 99 19.74 10.95 -2.22
N LYS A 100 20.78 11.21 -3.01
CA LYS A 100 21.16 12.56 -3.43
C LYS A 100 20.08 13.29 -4.23
N ASP A 101 19.15 12.54 -4.82
CA ASP A 101 18.05 13.05 -5.65
C ASP A 101 16.74 13.15 -4.84
N GLY A 102 16.81 12.92 -3.52
CA GLY A 102 15.68 13.00 -2.60
C GLY A 102 14.76 11.78 -2.61
N GLN A 103 15.10 10.74 -3.37
CA GLN A 103 14.32 9.51 -3.47
C GLN A 103 14.52 8.64 -2.24
N LEU A 104 13.46 7.97 -1.80
CA LEU A 104 13.54 7.04 -0.68
C LEU A 104 14.47 5.88 -1.02
N VAL A 105 15.34 5.58 -0.06
CA VAL A 105 16.12 4.34 -0.06
C VAL A 105 15.76 3.53 1.19
N GLN A 106 15.98 2.22 1.12
CA GLN A 106 15.82 1.35 2.28
C GLN A 106 16.97 1.63 3.24
N GLY A 107 16.65 2.20 4.41
CA GLY A 107 17.64 2.58 5.40
C GLY A 107 17.12 3.60 6.40
N GLY A 108 17.92 3.82 7.43
CA GLY A 108 17.51 4.51 8.65
C GLY A 108 16.88 3.56 9.66
N ASP A 109 16.69 4.06 10.88
CA ASP A 109 16.06 3.35 11.98
C ASP A 109 15.19 4.33 12.77
N GLY A 110 14.05 3.85 13.24
CA GLY A 110 13.07 4.65 13.95
C GLY A 110 11.67 4.03 13.91
N PRO A 111 10.74 4.58 14.72
CA PRO A 111 9.42 4.01 14.84
C PRO A 111 8.59 4.20 13.56
N TRP A 112 7.88 3.15 13.16
CA TRP A 112 6.95 3.17 12.04
C TRP A 112 5.60 3.80 12.37
N GLY A 113 5.38 4.21 13.63
CA GLY A 113 4.09 4.67 14.17
C GLY A 113 3.29 5.66 13.31
N VAL A 114 3.95 6.55 12.57
CA VAL A 114 3.29 7.52 11.65
C VAL A 114 2.59 6.87 10.45
N LEU A 115 2.92 5.62 10.17
CA LEU A 115 2.32 4.80 9.11
C LEU A 115 1.29 3.80 9.65
N VAL A 116 1.10 3.72 10.97
CA VAL A 116 0.15 2.80 11.61
C VAL A 116 -1.26 3.38 11.50
N HIS A 117 -1.95 2.99 10.43
CA HIS A 117 -3.35 3.29 10.20
C HIS A 117 -4.09 2.01 9.81
N PRO A 118 -4.51 1.17 10.77
CA PRO A 118 -5.25 -0.04 10.46
C PRO A 118 -6.54 0.25 9.68
N GLY A 119 -6.88 -0.63 8.75
CA GLY A 119 -8.17 -0.63 8.07
C GLY A 119 -8.20 -0.10 6.64
N ALA A 120 -9.43 0.11 6.16
CA ALA A 120 -9.75 0.42 4.76
C ALA A 120 -9.21 1.76 4.23
N ASN A 121 -8.60 2.60 5.08
CA ASN A 121 -7.99 3.88 4.70
C ASN A 121 -6.47 3.90 4.96
N GLY A 122 -5.91 2.77 5.38
CA GLY A 122 -4.51 2.57 5.68
C GLY A 122 -3.69 2.09 4.49
N PHE A 123 -2.80 1.13 4.77
CA PHE A 123 -1.90 0.54 3.78
C PHE A 123 -2.59 -0.07 2.57
N LEU A 124 -3.84 -0.49 2.71
CA LEU A 124 -4.65 -0.92 1.57
C LEU A 124 -4.66 0.15 0.45
N MET A 125 -4.67 1.44 0.77
CA MET A 125 -4.68 2.50 -0.26
C MET A 125 -3.36 2.57 -1.04
N VAL A 126 -2.24 2.31 -0.36
CA VAL A 126 -0.90 2.26 -0.98
C VAL A 126 -0.82 1.05 -1.92
N MET A 127 -1.23 -0.12 -1.41
CA MET A 127 -1.26 -1.38 -2.14
C MET A 127 -2.17 -1.31 -3.37
N LEU A 128 -3.40 -0.79 -3.25
CA LEU A 128 -4.30 -0.62 -4.39
C LEU A 128 -3.69 0.26 -5.49
N GLY A 129 -2.96 1.32 -5.10
CA GLY A 129 -2.26 2.17 -6.05
C GLY A 129 -1.23 1.39 -6.87
N LEU A 130 -0.43 0.53 -6.22
CA LEU A 130 0.53 -0.36 -6.89
C LEU A 130 -0.16 -1.41 -7.76
N ALA A 131 -1.29 -1.96 -7.31
CA ALA A 131 -2.04 -2.94 -8.08
C ALA A 131 -2.56 -2.35 -9.40
N TRP A 132 -3.15 -1.15 -9.34
CA TRP A 132 -3.63 -0.48 -10.54
C TRP A 132 -2.50 -0.04 -11.46
N TRP A 133 -1.40 0.46 -10.89
CA TRP A 133 -0.19 0.76 -11.66
C TRP A 133 0.26 -0.48 -12.44
N ARG A 134 0.45 -1.63 -11.77
CA ARG A 134 0.87 -2.89 -12.40
C ARG A 134 -0.05 -3.31 -13.53
N GLN A 135 -1.36 -3.28 -13.27
CA GLN A 135 -2.38 -3.68 -14.24
C GLN A 135 -2.37 -2.77 -15.47
N LYS A 136 -2.15 -1.48 -15.28
CA LYS A 136 -2.11 -0.48 -16.37
C LYS A 136 -0.83 -0.59 -17.21
N GLU A 137 0.30 -0.93 -16.61
CA GLU A 137 1.57 -1.16 -17.32
C GLU A 137 1.58 -2.45 -18.15
N GLY A 138 0.85 -3.48 -17.74
CA GLY A 138 0.86 -4.79 -18.40
C GLY A 138 2.12 -5.62 -18.11
N VAL A 139 3.32 -5.02 -18.19
CA VAL A 139 4.60 -5.60 -17.76
C VAL A 139 5.21 -4.75 -16.66
N ALA A 140 5.69 -5.38 -15.57
CA ALA A 140 6.25 -4.66 -14.42
C ALA A 140 7.48 -3.84 -14.82
N SER A 141 7.43 -2.53 -14.63
CA SER A 141 8.61 -1.67 -14.76
C SER A 141 9.54 -1.81 -13.55
N LEU A 142 10.81 -1.41 -13.70
CA LEU A 142 11.76 -1.35 -12.58
C LEU A 142 11.28 -0.41 -11.46
N ARG A 143 10.61 0.69 -11.83
CA ARG A 143 9.99 1.62 -10.87
C ARG A 143 8.94 0.91 -10.02
N TRP A 144 8.07 0.13 -10.65
CA TRP A 144 7.06 -0.65 -9.93
C TRP A 144 7.70 -1.70 -9.02
N VAL A 145 8.70 -2.45 -9.52
CA VAL A 145 9.42 -3.46 -8.73
C VAL A 145 10.08 -2.84 -7.50
N ASN A 146 10.75 -1.69 -7.66
CA ASN A 146 11.38 -0.98 -6.56
C ASN A 146 10.35 -0.47 -5.55
N ALA A 147 9.21 0.04 -6.01
CA ALA A 147 8.13 0.49 -5.14
C ALA A 147 7.52 -0.66 -4.32
N VAL A 148 7.29 -1.82 -4.94
CA VAL A 148 6.83 -3.02 -4.21
C VAL A 148 7.85 -3.47 -3.17
N LYS A 149 9.13 -3.54 -3.54
CA LYS A 149 10.20 -3.91 -2.62
C LYS A 149 10.27 -2.96 -1.41
N ASP A 150 10.08 -1.67 -1.64
CA ASP A 150 10.06 -0.68 -0.57
C ASP A 150 8.84 -0.83 0.35
N VAL A 151 7.64 -1.00 -0.23
CA VAL A 151 6.40 -1.23 0.53
C VAL A 151 6.45 -2.53 1.33
N GLU A 152 7.00 -3.60 0.76
CA GLU A 152 7.22 -4.88 1.44
C GLU A 152 8.11 -4.71 2.69
N TRP A 153 9.22 -3.99 2.56
CA TRP A 153 10.12 -3.69 3.67
C TRP A 153 9.41 -2.92 4.80
N VAL A 154 8.62 -1.91 4.44
CA VAL A 154 7.85 -1.13 5.42
C VAL A 154 6.77 -1.97 6.11
N LEU A 155 6.04 -2.81 5.37
CA LEU A 155 5.04 -3.72 5.93
C LEU A 155 5.67 -4.73 6.90
N SER A 156 6.85 -5.26 6.56
CA SER A 156 7.62 -6.14 7.45
C SER A 156 7.98 -5.44 8.76
N GLY A 157 8.46 -4.19 8.68
CA GLY A 157 8.77 -3.38 9.87
C GLY A 157 7.55 -3.07 10.74
N LEU A 158 6.43 -2.67 10.11
CA LEU A 158 5.16 -2.44 10.80
C LEU A 158 4.65 -3.70 11.50
N LEU A 159 4.75 -4.85 10.84
CA LEU A 159 4.34 -6.13 11.40
C LEU A 159 5.22 -6.54 12.59
N ALA A 160 6.54 -6.32 12.49
CA ALA A 160 7.46 -6.58 13.58
C ALA A 160 7.13 -5.70 14.81
N GLU A 161 6.90 -4.40 14.61
CA GLU A 161 6.49 -3.49 15.70
C GLU A 161 5.11 -3.81 16.28
N ALA A 162 4.18 -4.32 15.48
CA ALA A 162 2.85 -4.69 15.96
C ALA A 162 2.89 -5.96 16.84
N LYS A 163 3.84 -6.87 16.61
CA LYS A 163 4.02 -8.11 17.40
C LYS A 163 4.68 -7.89 18.76
N THR A 164 5.31 -6.74 18.99
CA THR A 164 5.98 -6.41 20.25
C THR A 164 5.10 -5.63 21.23
N LYS A 165 3.86 -5.31 20.84
CA LYS A 165 2.85 -4.64 21.66
C LYS A 165 1.85 -5.64 22.22
#